data_AF-A0A392NZW2-F1
#
_entry.id   AF-A0A392NZW2-F1
#
_cell.length_a   1.000
_cell.length_b   1.000
_cell.length_c   1.000
_cell.angle_alpha   90.00
_cell.angle_beta   90.00
_cell.angle_gamma   90.00
#
_symmetry.space_group_name_H-M   'P 1'
#
loop_
_entity.id
_entity.type
_entity.pdbx_description
1 polymer ?
#
loop_
_entity_poly.entity_id
_entity_poly.type
_entity_poly.pdbx_seq_one_letter_code
_entity_poly.pdbx_strand_id
1 'polypeptide(L)'
;MAVHTKYRLITYSPEIVDGKPIFVSSNCLPTKALKYEPAGHSFHSAALKLIGVKEEKENKEADNKKVVGDKEQAYLPSDSYSSKSKKKSGDGDKQQQDHYALLGLSHLRYLATEDQIRKSYREAALRFHPDKQAALLLAEKTEVAKEAKKDEIETHFKAIQEAYEVLVDPTKRRIYDSTDEFDDEIPTDCAPQDFFKVFGPAFMRNGRWSVNQPIPSLGDDKTSIKEVDSFYDFWYSFKSWREFPQADEFDLEQAETRDHKRWMERQNAKLS
;
A
#
# COMPACT_ATOMS: atom_id res chain seq x y z
N MET A 1 48.35 56.26 23.35
CA MET A 1 48.53 55.92 24.78
C MET A 1 47.58 56.79 25.57
N ALA A 2 47.09 56.26 26.71
CA ALA A 2 46.14 56.92 27.61
C ALA A 2 44.68 56.86 27.07
N VAL A 3 43.64 56.57 27.84
CA VAL A 3 43.46 56.32 29.28
C VAL A 3 42.30 55.34 29.42
N HIS A 4 42.39 54.47 30.42
CA HIS A 4 41.31 53.71 31.00
C HIS A 4 39.95 54.41 30.93
N THR A 5 38.89 53.64 30.71
CA THR A 5 37.87 53.58 31.76
C THR A 5 37.06 52.30 31.63
N LYS A 6 37.22 51.50 32.67
CA LYS A 6 36.64 50.18 32.90
C LYS A 6 35.19 50.39 33.32
N TYR A 7 34.32 50.80 32.40
CA TYR A 7 32.91 50.98 32.73
C TYR A 7 32.22 49.61 32.74
N ARG A 8 32.26 48.93 33.89
CA ARG A 8 31.19 47.98 34.22
C ARG A 8 29.97 48.83 34.54
N LEU A 9 29.13 49.06 33.54
CA LEU A 9 27.81 49.63 33.74
C LEU A 9 27.03 48.65 34.59
N ILE A 10 26.77 49.06 35.83
CA ILE A 10 25.89 48.30 36.69
C ILE A 10 24.48 48.83 36.47
N THR A 11 23.62 47.98 35.96
CA THR A 11 22.18 48.24 35.91
C THR A 11 21.56 47.74 37.20
N TYR A 12 20.87 48.63 37.94
CA TYR A 12 20.06 48.24 39.08
C TYR A 12 18.85 47.45 38.56
N SER A 13 18.73 46.19 38.94
CA SER A 13 17.44 45.51 38.88
C SER A 13 16.58 46.05 40.03
N PRO A 14 15.31 46.44 39.81
CA PRO A 14 14.39 46.86 40.87
C PRO A 14 13.96 45.70 41.79
N GLU A 15 14.40 44.48 41.51
CA GLU A 15 14.12 43.31 42.32
C GLU A 15 15.11 43.23 43.49
N ILE A 16 14.64 43.63 44.67
CA ILE A 16 15.38 43.56 45.92
C ILE A 16 15.23 42.14 46.50
N VAL A 17 16.34 41.42 46.64
CA VAL A 17 16.39 40.24 47.51
C VAL A 17 17.10 40.69 48.79
N ASP A 18 16.40 40.62 49.93
CA ASP A 18 16.90 40.96 51.28
C ASP A 18 17.46 42.39 51.48
N GLY A 19 16.79 43.40 50.92
CA GLY A 19 17.00 44.81 51.27
C GLY A 19 18.28 45.48 50.75
N LYS A 20 19.06 44.84 49.87
CA LYS A 20 20.24 45.45 49.23
C LYS A 20 20.18 45.35 47.71
N PRO A 21 20.62 46.39 46.97
CA PRO A 21 20.56 46.37 45.51
C PRO A 21 21.52 45.34 44.91
N ILE A 22 21.04 44.58 43.93
CA ILE A 22 21.82 43.58 43.20
C ILE A 22 22.50 44.24 42.01
N PHE A 23 23.82 44.17 41.97
CA PHE A 23 24.67 44.70 40.91
C PHE A 23 25.00 43.58 39.92
N VAL A 24 24.27 43.48 38.81
CA VAL A 24 24.57 42.47 37.76
C VAL A 24 25.37 43.13 36.64
N SER A 25 26.55 42.57 36.32
CA SER A 25 27.34 42.97 35.15
C SER A 25 27.40 41.81 34.16
N SER A 26 26.91 42.01 32.93
CA SER A 26 27.07 41.07 31.82
C SER A 26 28.30 41.43 30.99
N ASN A 27 29.09 40.43 30.58
CA ASN A 27 30.26 40.60 29.73
C ASN A 27 29.95 40.47 28.22
N CYS A 28 28.68 40.38 27.83
CA CYS A 28 28.28 40.24 26.44
C CYS A 28 27.94 41.61 25.84
N LEU A 29 28.72 42.06 24.85
CA LEU A 29 28.35 43.19 24.01
C LEU A 29 27.01 42.89 23.31
N PRO A 30 26.11 43.87 23.11
CA PRO A 30 24.90 43.66 22.35
C PRO A 30 25.29 43.33 20.90
N THR A 31 25.13 42.08 20.50
CA THR A 31 25.37 41.66 19.12
C THR A 31 24.33 42.34 18.23
N LYS A 32 24.79 43.25 17.37
CA LYS A 32 23.97 43.83 16.29
C LYS A 32 23.39 42.70 15.45
N ALA A 33 22.10 42.82 15.14
CA ALA A 33 21.31 41.88 14.35
C ALA A 33 22.10 41.29 13.18
N LEU A 34 22.18 39.96 13.16
CA LEU A 34 22.86 39.20 12.10
C LEU A 34 22.07 39.32 10.79
N LYS A 35 22.80 39.36 9.66
CA LYS A 35 22.28 39.39 8.27
C LYS A 35 21.63 38.07 7.84
N TYR A 36 20.87 37.43 8.71
CA TYR A 36 20.12 36.22 8.39
C TYR A 36 18.64 36.52 8.51
N GLU A 37 17.90 36.14 7.48
CA GLU A 37 16.45 36.21 7.55
C GLU A 37 15.96 35.22 8.62
N PRO A 38 15.09 35.68 9.53
CA PRO A 38 14.57 34.80 10.55
C PRO A 38 13.67 33.75 9.89
N ALA A 39 14.07 32.49 9.98
CA ALA A 39 13.39 31.34 9.42
C ALA A 39 13.19 30.25 10.47
N GLY A 40 12.17 29.42 10.30
CA GLY A 40 11.89 28.28 11.17
C GLY A 40 10.62 28.44 12.02
N HIS A 41 10.23 27.33 12.66
CA HIS A 41 8.94 27.17 13.32
C HIS A 41 8.73 28.11 14.51
N SER A 42 9.78 28.38 15.28
CA SER A 42 9.74 29.31 16.42
C SER A 42 9.45 30.73 15.96
N PHE A 43 10.16 31.20 14.94
CA PHE A 43 9.94 32.51 14.35
C PHE A 43 8.55 32.63 13.71
N HIS A 44 8.14 31.65 12.91
CA HIS A 44 6.81 31.61 12.30
C HIS A 44 5.70 31.64 13.37
N SER A 45 5.86 30.89 14.46
CA SER A 45 4.90 30.88 15.56
C SER A 45 4.80 32.22 16.30
N ALA A 46 5.93 32.91 16.47
CA ALA A 46 5.98 34.23 17.07
C ALA A 46 5.35 35.29 16.15
N ALA A 47 5.62 35.21 14.84
CA ALA A 47 5.01 36.06 13.84
C ALA A 47 3.47 35.89 13.80
N LEU A 48 2.97 34.65 13.83
CA LEU A 48 1.53 34.37 13.87
C LEU A 48 0.87 34.90 15.16
N LYS A 49 1.56 34.83 16.31
CA LYS A 49 1.09 35.46 17.56
C LYS A 49 1.01 36.98 17.44
N LEU A 50 2.03 37.61 16.86
CA LEU A 50 2.05 39.06 16.65
C LEU A 50 0.98 39.54 15.66
N ILE A 51 0.65 38.73 14.65
CA ILE A 51 -0.42 39.01 13.68
C ILE A 51 -1.81 38.67 14.27
N GLY A 52 -1.88 38.10 15.48
CA GLY A 52 -3.13 37.80 16.19
C GLY A 52 -3.87 36.57 15.65
N VAL A 53 -3.20 35.69 14.89
CA VAL A 53 -3.80 34.53 14.20
C VAL A 53 -3.74 33.27 15.08
N LYS A 54 -3.15 33.34 16.27
CA LYS A 54 -3.03 32.19 17.19
C LYS A 54 -3.75 32.47 18.51
N GLU A 55 -4.80 31.70 18.80
CA GLU A 55 -5.48 31.72 20.10
C GLU A 55 -4.53 31.25 21.21
N GLU A 56 -4.50 31.99 22.32
CA GLU A 56 -3.77 31.60 23.53
C GLU A 56 -4.50 30.41 24.17
N LYS A 57 -3.90 29.23 24.12
CA LYS A 57 -4.32 28.15 25.00
C LYS A 57 -3.79 28.46 26.41
N GLU A 58 -4.69 28.86 27.30
CA GLU A 58 -4.45 28.85 28.74
C GLU A 58 -4.01 27.44 29.16
N ASN A 59 -2.77 27.30 29.64
CA ASN A 59 -2.33 26.10 30.33
C ASN A 59 -2.38 26.37 31.83
N LYS A 60 -3.28 25.66 32.52
CA LYS A 60 -3.19 25.45 33.96
C LYS A 60 -2.08 24.43 34.27
N GLU A 61 -1.39 24.69 35.38
CA GLU A 61 -0.27 23.99 36.03
C GLU A 61 -0.53 22.45 36.19
N ALA A 62 0.42 21.55 36.48
CA ALA A 62 1.70 21.62 37.17
C ALA A 62 2.57 20.35 36.90
N ASP A 63 3.88 20.57 36.86
CA ASP A 63 5.01 19.77 37.40
C ASP A 63 4.96 18.23 37.52
N ASN A 64 5.86 17.54 36.77
CA ASN A 64 6.82 16.60 37.37
C ASN A 64 7.97 16.20 36.40
N LYS A 65 9.21 16.28 36.89
CA LYS A 65 10.48 15.93 36.22
C LYS A 65 10.77 14.41 36.23
N LYS A 66 11.21 13.84 35.09
CA LYS A 66 12.36 12.89 34.98
C LYS A 66 12.80 12.57 33.53
N VAL A 67 13.81 13.32 33.07
CA VAL A 67 15.12 12.94 32.48
C VAL A 67 15.27 11.73 31.52
N VAL A 68 15.61 12.07 30.26
CA VAL A 68 16.61 11.50 29.28
C VAL A 68 16.22 10.38 28.30
N GLY A 69 16.43 10.69 27.01
CA GLY A 69 16.64 9.75 25.89
C GLY A 69 16.34 10.40 24.54
N ASP A 70 17.34 10.50 23.66
CA ASP A 70 17.40 11.37 22.48
C ASP A 70 16.74 10.76 21.21
N LYS A 71 16.20 11.66 20.36
CA LYS A 71 15.90 11.59 18.90
C LYS A 71 14.64 10.91 18.31
N GLU A 72 13.89 11.82 17.67
CA GLU A 72 13.32 11.79 16.30
C GLU A 72 11.91 11.23 16.01
N GLN A 73 11.19 12.03 15.21
CA GLN A 73 9.91 11.83 14.53
C GLN A 73 8.68 11.41 15.35
N ALA A 74 7.84 12.41 15.69
CA ALA A 74 6.39 12.22 15.82
C ALA A 74 5.65 13.30 15.02
N TYR A 75 5.33 12.90 13.80
CA TYR A 75 4.48 13.57 12.83
C TYR A 75 3.02 13.16 13.10
N LEU A 76 2.16 14.18 13.27
CA LEU A 76 0.69 14.25 13.00
C LEU A 76 -0.32 13.60 14.00
N PRO A 77 -1.62 14.01 14.00
CA PRO A 77 -2.40 14.57 12.88
C PRO A 77 -3.42 15.69 13.17
N SER A 78 -3.90 16.35 12.10
CA SER A 78 -5.33 16.56 11.78
C SER A 78 -5.60 17.89 11.06
N ASP A 79 -5.44 17.90 9.74
CA ASP A 79 -6.48 18.48 8.89
C ASP A 79 -7.34 17.31 8.43
N SER A 80 -8.60 17.33 8.88
CA SER A 80 -9.61 16.34 8.53
C SER A 80 -9.95 16.47 7.05
N TYR A 81 -9.44 15.57 6.22
CA TYR A 81 -10.00 15.29 4.91
C TYR A 81 -11.34 14.54 5.10
N SER A 82 -12.36 15.25 5.57
CA SER A 82 -13.73 14.77 5.49
C SER A 82 -14.24 14.96 4.06
N SER A 83 -13.72 14.20 3.11
CA SER A 83 -14.48 13.81 1.94
C SER A 83 -14.93 12.37 2.16
N LYS A 84 -16.21 12.10 1.87
CA LYS A 84 -16.84 10.77 1.92
C LYS A 84 -16.06 9.76 1.08
N SER A 85 -14.96 9.26 1.61
CA SER A 85 -14.26 8.10 1.10
C SER A 85 -15.11 6.92 1.55
N LYS A 86 -15.69 6.21 0.59
CA LYS A 86 -16.16 4.85 0.82
C LYS A 86 -14.96 4.09 1.37
N LYS A 87 -14.91 3.94 2.69
CA LYS A 87 -14.14 2.92 3.36
C LYS A 87 -14.45 1.64 2.59
N LYS A 88 -13.45 1.05 1.93
CA LYS A 88 -13.61 -0.30 1.38
C LYS A 88 -13.73 -1.17 2.62
N SER A 89 -14.98 -1.41 3.01
CA SER A 89 -15.30 -2.49 3.91
C SER A 89 -14.61 -3.72 3.32
N GLY A 90 -13.72 -4.31 4.11
CA GLY A 90 -13.59 -5.76 4.03
C GLY A 90 -15.00 -6.31 4.19
N ASP A 91 -15.40 -7.12 3.23
CA ASP A 91 -16.75 -7.58 2.93
C ASP A 91 -17.56 -6.69 1.97
N GLY A 92 -17.90 -7.32 0.84
CA GLY A 92 -18.46 -6.69 -0.34
C GLY A 92 -17.97 -7.41 -1.59
N ASP A 93 -18.39 -8.67 -1.71
CA ASP A 93 -18.49 -9.51 -2.91
C ASP A 93 -18.89 -8.70 -4.16
N LYS A 94 -17.97 -7.89 -4.70
CA LYS A 94 -17.91 -7.75 -6.15
C LYS A 94 -17.39 -9.10 -6.57
N GLN A 95 -18.28 -10.00 -6.97
CA GLN A 95 -17.91 -11.18 -7.74
C GLN A 95 -16.96 -10.69 -8.82
N GLN A 96 -15.66 -10.84 -8.55
CA GLN A 96 -14.63 -10.40 -9.44
C GLN A 96 -14.80 -11.35 -10.61
N GLN A 97 -15.33 -10.82 -11.71
CA GLN A 97 -15.76 -11.64 -12.82
C GLN A 97 -14.57 -12.49 -13.23
N ASP A 98 -14.77 -13.81 -13.30
CA ASP A 98 -13.70 -14.73 -13.67
C ASP A 98 -13.27 -14.40 -15.11
N HIS A 99 -12.12 -13.73 -15.23
CA HIS A 99 -11.57 -13.28 -16.50
C HIS A 99 -11.27 -14.47 -17.41
N TYR A 100 -10.90 -15.62 -16.84
CA TYR A 100 -10.73 -16.85 -17.61
C TYR A 100 -12.06 -17.37 -18.11
N ALA A 101 -13.11 -17.38 -17.29
CA ALA A 101 -14.45 -17.79 -17.72
C ALA A 101 -15.01 -16.90 -18.83
N LEU A 102 -14.83 -15.58 -18.75
CA LEU A 102 -15.25 -14.63 -19.79
C LEU A 102 -14.60 -14.91 -21.16
N LEU A 103 -13.36 -15.40 -21.16
CA LEU A 103 -12.65 -15.83 -22.37
C LEU A 103 -12.89 -17.30 -22.73
N GLY A 104 -13.69 -18.06 -21.98
CA GLY A 104 -13.91 -19.49 -22.20
C GLY A 104 -12.69 -20.37 -21.86
N LEU A 105 -11.78 -19.86 -21.03
CA LEU A 105 -10.55 -20.50 -20.56
C LEU A 105 -10.63 -20.97 -19.10
N SER A 106 -11.84 -21.08 -18.52
CA SER A 106 -12.05 -21.51 -17.13
C SER A 106 -11.41 -22.86 -16.78
N HIS A 107 -11.29 -23.76 -17.76
CA HIS A 107 -10.67 -25.08 -17.58
C HIS A 107 -9.13 -25.04 -17.56
N LEU A 108 -8.51 -23.99 -18.14
CA LEU A 108 -7.06 -23.82 -18.18
C LEU A 108 -6.57 -22.91 -17.04
N ARG A 109 -7.34 -21.88 -16.67
CA ARG A 109 -6.96 -20.86 -15.67
C ARG A 109 -5.51 -20.40 -15.86
N TYR A 110 -4.72 -20.37 -14.79
CA TYR A 110 -3.30 -19.99 -14.78
C TYR A 110 -2.41 -20.82 -15.72
N LEU A 111 -2.83 -22.01 -16.18
CA LEU A 111 -2.08 -22.83 -17.14
C LEU A 111 -2.25 -22.37 -18.59
N ALA A 112 -3.18 -21.45 -18.88
CA ALA A 112 -3.41 -20.96 -20.24
C ALA A 112 -2.16 -20.26 -20.80
N THR A 113 -1.76 -20.59 -22.02
CA THR A 113 -0.65 -19.89 -22.69
C THR A 113 -1.11 -18.52 -23.21
N GLU A 114 -0.17 -17.59 -23.40
CA GLU A 114 -0.50 -16.27 -24.00
C GLU A 114 -1.19 -16.41 -25.36
N ASP A 115 -0.77 -17.37 -26.17
CA ASP A 115 -1.38 -17.62 -27.49
C ASP A 115 -2.81 -18.13 -27.38
N GLN A 116 -3.11 -18.96 -26.37
CA GLN A 116 -4.47 -19.40 -26.09
C GLN A 116 -5.34 -18.23 -25.66
N ILE A 117 -4.83 -17.32 -24.83
CA ILE A 117 -5.53 -16.10 -24.39
C ILE A 117 -5.81 -15.17 -25.57
N ARG A 118 -4.81 -14.93 -26.43
CA ARG A 118 -5.00 -14.10 -27.64
C ARG A 118 -5.97 -14.72 -28.63
N LYS A 119 -5.95 -16.05 -28.76
CA LYS A 119 -6.88 -16.78 -29.64
C LYS A 119 -8.31 -16.72 -29.09
N SER A 120 -8.49 -17.02 -27.81
CA SER A 120 -9.81 -17.03 -27.17
C SER A 120 -10.45 -15.64 -27.15
N TYR A 121 -9.67 -14.58 -26.90
CA TYR A 121 -10.15 -13.21 -27.00
C TYR A 121 -10.64 -12.86 -28.42
N ARG A 122 -9.89 -13.23 -29.46
CA ARG A 122 -10.35 -13.00 -30.85
C ARG A 122 -11.66 -13.72 -31.15
N GLU A 123 -11.81 -14.96 -30.70
CA GLU A 123 -13.06 -15.72 -30.85
C GLU A 123 -14.21 -15.11 -30.04
N ALA A 124 -13.96 -14.71 -28.79
CA ALA A 124 -14.93 -14.08 -27.91
C ALA A 124 -15.39 -12.72 -28.45
N ALA A 125 -14.45 -11.85 -28.85
CA ALA A 125 -14.74 -10.55 -29.44
C ALA A 125 -15.58 -10.71 -30.72
N LEU A 126 -15.28 -11.70 -31.57
CA LEU A 126 -16.08 -11.97 -32.77
C LEU A 126 -17.47 -12.54 -32.48
N ARG A 127 -17.70 -13.18 -31.34
CA ARG A 127 -19.02 -13.71 -30.95
C ARG A 127 -19.85 -12.66 -30.23
N PHE A 128 -19.24 -11.90 -29.33
CA PHE A 128 -19.92 -10.96 -28.43
C PHE A 128 -19.84 -9.49 -28.87
N HIS A 129 -19.35 -9.19 -30.07
CA HIS A 129 -19.35 -7.83 -30.60
C HIS A 129 -20.78 -7.25 -30.67
N PRO A 130 -21.03 -6.00 -30.23
CA PRO A 130 -22.37 -5.40 -30.24
C PRO A 130 -23.04 -5.45 -31.62
N ASP A 131 -22.32 -5.16 -32.71
CA ASP A 131 -22.86 -5.25 -34.07
C ASP A 131 -23.41 -6.63 -34.43
N LYS A 132 -22.80 -7.71 -33.96
CA LYS A 132 -23.26 -9.09 -34.23
C LYS A 132 -24.41 -9.51 -33.32
N GLN A 133 -24.55 -8.85 -32.18
CA GLN A 133 -25.64 -9.07 -31.23
C GLN A 133 -26.88 -8.22 -31.56
N ALA A 134 -26.81 -7.35 -32.57
CA ALA A 134 -27.93 -6.54 -33.04
C ALA A 134 -29.17 -7.36 -33.42
N ALA A 135 -29.00 -8.61 -33.88
CA ALA A 135 -30.11 -9.52 -34.15
C ALA A 135 -30.92 -9.86 -32.88
N LEU A 136 -30.28 -9.95 -31.71
CA LEU A 136 -30.97 -10.17 -30.43
C LEU A 136 -31.75 -8.93 -29.99
N LEU A 137 -31.24 -7.74 -30.27
CA LEU A 137 -31.93 -6.48 -30.00
C LEU A 137 -33.22 -6.35 -30.84
N LEU A 138 -33.18 -6.80 -32.09
CA LEU A 138 -34.34 -6.76 -32.98
C LEU A 138 -35.45 -7.76 -32.60
N ALA A 139 -35.13 -8.81 -31.83
CA ALA A 139 -36.10 -9.81 -31.38
C ALA A 139 -36.99 -9.28 -30.23
N GLU A 140 -36.57 -8.21 -29.55
CA GLU A 140 -37.23 -7.68 -28.38
C GLU A 140 -38.33 -6.67 -28.75
N LYS A 141 -39.51 -6.77 -28.11
CA LYS A 141 -40.72 -6.06 -28.55
C LYS A 141 -40.91 -4.67 -27.95
N THR A 142 -40.32 -4.41 -26.78
CA THR A 142 -40.49 -3.15 -26.05
C THR A 142 -39.19 -2.35 -26.11
N GLU A 143 -39.29 -1.04 -26.30
CA GLU A 143 -38.11 -0.15 -26.34
C GLU A 143 -37.30 -0.20 -25.04
N VAL A 144 -37.98 -0.39 -23.90
CA VAL A 144 -37.32 -0.56 -22.59
C VAL A 144 -36.48 -1.83 -22.54
N ALA A 145 -36.98 -2.96 -23.06
CA ALA A 145 -36.22 -4.21 -23.04
C ALA A 145 -35.11 -4.22 -24.12
N LYS A 146 -35.29 -3.52 -25.24
CA LYS A 146 -34.22 -3.29 -26.22
C LYS A 146 -33.04 -2.54 -25.62
N GLU A 147 -33.32 -1.44 -24.90
CA GLU A 147 -32.24 -0.66 -24.26
C GLU A 147 -31.55 -1.50 -23.17
N ALA A 148 -32.31 -2.21 -22.33
CA ALA A 148 -31.73 -3.10 -21.32
C ALA A 148 -30.82 -4.19 -21.92
N LYS A 149 -31.24 -4.81 -23.04
CA LYS A 149 -30.41 -5.81 -23.74
C LYS A 149 -29.16 -5.23 -24.35
N LYS A 150 -29.25 -4.00 -24.87
CA LYS A 150 -28.11 -3.28 -25.42
C LYS A 150 -27.09 -2.97 -24.33
N ASP A 151 -27.55 -2.48 -23.17
CA ASP A 151 -26.70 -2.24 -22.01
C ASP A 151 -26.03 -3.53 -21.50
N GLU A 152 -26.75 -4.65 -21.46
CA GLU A 152 -26.20 -5.97 -21.10
C GLU A 152 -25.08 -6.40 -22.07
N ILE A 153 -25.29 -6.24 -23.38
CA ILE A 153 -24.31 -6.60 -24.42
C ILE A 153 -23.06 -5.72 -24.31
N GLU A 154 -23.24 -4.41 -24.18
CA GLU A 154 -22.13 -3.46 -24.03
C GLU A 154 -21.33 -3.73 -22.75
N THR A 155 -22.02 -3.98 -21.64
CA THR A 155 -21.39 -4.32 -20.35
C THR A 155 -20.60 -5.63 -20.45
N HIS A 156 -21.16 -6.67 -21.07
CA HIS A 156 -20.49 -7.95 -21.26
C HIS A 156 -19.27 -7.85 -22.19
N PHE A 157 -19.38 -7.09 -23.29
CA PHE A 157 -18.25 -6.88 -24.19
C PHE A 157 -17.13 -6.10 -23.50
N LYS A 158 -17.46 -5.07 -22.71
CA LYS A 158 -16.49 -4.34 -21.90
C LYS A 158 -15.77 -5.26 -20.90
N ALA A 159 -16.50 -6.17 -20.25
CA ALA A 159 -15.90 -7.17 -19.36
C ALA A 159 -14.92 -8.11 -20.09
N ILE A 160 -15.23 -8.52 -21.32
CA ILE A 160 -14.31 -9.32 -22.15
C ILE A 160 -13.03 -8.54 -22.47
N GLN A 161 -13.15 -7.24 -22.77
CA GLN A 161 -11.99 -6.38 -23.05
C GLN A 161 -11.11 -6.25 -21.81
N GLU A 162 -11.71 -5.95 -20.64
CA GLU A 162 -11.00 -5.88 -19.36
C GLU A 162 -10.30 -7.20 -19.02
N ALA A 163 -11.00 -8.33 -19.19
CA ALA A 163 -10.42 -9.65 -18.98
C ALA A 163 -9.18 -9.89 -19.84
N TYR A 164 -9.23 -9.51 -21.12
CA TYR A 164 -8.07 -9.65 -22.01
C TYR A 164 -6.92 -8.71 -21.62
N GLU A 165 -7.21 -7.46 -21.25
CA GLU A 165 -6.18 -6.50 -20.81
C GLU A 165 -5.43 -6.96 -19.57
N VAL A 166 -6.12 -7.60 -18.62
CA VAL A 166 -5.52 -8.18 -17.42
C VAL A 166 -4.71 -9.43 -17.76
N LEU A 167 -5.26 -10.33 -18.57
CA LEU A 167 -4.65 -11.64 -18.83
C LEU A 167 -3.51 -11.62 -19.86
N VAL A 168 -3.45 -10.61 -20.73
CA VAL A 168 -2.38 -10.50 -21.75
C VAL A 168 -1.08 -9.92 -21.20
N ASP A 169 -1.16 -9.06 -20.18
CA ASP A 169 0.01 -8.50 -19.50
C ASP A 169 0.50 -9.50 -18.45
N PRO A 170 1.73 -10.04 -18.56
CA PRO A 170 2.25 -11.02 -17.60
C PRO A 170 2.23 -10.53 -16.15
N THR A 171 2.42 -9.22 -15.91
CA THR A 171 2.48 -8.65 -14.56
C THR A 171 1.08 -8.58 -13.95
N LYS A 172 0.11 -8.03 -14.69
CA LYS A 172 -1.28 -7.96 -14.26
C LYS A 172 -1.88 -9.34 -14.09
N ARG A 173 -1.54 -10.27 -14.98
CA ARG A 173 -1.94 -11.66 -14.88
C ARG A 173 -1.41 -12.33 -13.62
N ARG A 174 -0.13 -12.14 -13.27
CA ARG A 174 0.43 -12.69 -12.02
C ARG A 174 -0.29 -12.15 -10.79
N ILE A 175 -0.55 -10.84 -10.78
CA ILE A 175 -1.33 -10.18 -9.72
C ILE A 175 -2.71 -10.82 -9.61
N TYR A 176 -3.43 -10.94 -10.72
CA TYR A 176 -4.76 -11.54 -10.78
C TYR A 176 -4.73 -13.01 -10.30
N ASP A 177 -3.83 -13.80 -10.85
CA ASP A 177 -3.66 -15.22 -10.52
C ASP A 177 -3.27 -15.43 -9.05
N SER A 178 -2.63 -14.45 -8.41
CA SER A 178 -2.24 -14.51 -6.99
C SER A 178 -3.39 -14.19 -6.03
N THR A 179 -4.40 -13.45 -6.51
CA THR A 179 -5.64 -13.15 -5.77
C THR A 179 -6.73 -14.20 -5.96
N ASP A 180 -6.52 -15.16 -6.86
CA ASP A 180 -7.42 -16.30 -7.07
C ASP A 180 -7.55 -17.13 -5.79
N GLU A 181 -8.72 -17.74 -5.59
CA GLU A 181 -8.99 -18.58 -4.41
C GLU A 181 -7.98 -19.74 -4.37
N PHE A 182 -7.21 -19.81 -3.28
CA PHE A 182 -6.18 -20.81 -3.08
C PHE A 182 -6.22 -21.30 -1.63
N ASP A 183 -6.06 -22.61 -1.48
CA ASP A 183 -5.97 -23.24 -0.18
C ASP A 183 -4.54 -23.07 0.38
N ASP A 184 -4.39 -22.15 1.33
CA ASP A 184 -3.13 -21.83 1.98
C ASP A 184 -2.83 -22.74 3.20
N GLU A 185 -3.65 -23.76 3.50
CA GLU A 185 -3.45 -24.62 4.68
C GLU A 185 -2.24 -25.53 4.52
N ILE A 186 -1.24 -25.40 5.39
CA ILE A 186 -0.06 -26.27 5.40
C ILE A 186 -0.21 -27.29 6.52
N PRO A 187 -0.22 -28.60 6.21
CA PRO A 187 -0.20 -29.64 7.24
C PRO A 187 1.04 -29.51 8.13
N THR A 188 0.85 -29.55 9.46
CA THR A 188 1.95 -29.41 10.43
C THR A 188 2.47 -30.75 10.93
N ASP A 189 1.60 -31.76 11.02
CA ASP A 189 1.96 -33.09 11.52
C ASP A 189 1.10 -34.16 10.84
N CYS A 190 1.62 -35.38 10.77
CA CYS A 190 0.91 -36.56 10.29
C CYS A 190 1.54 -37.84 10.84
N ALA A 191 0.77 -38.92 10.86
CA ALA A 191 1.34 -40.23 11.18
C ALA A 191 2.40 -40.65 10.13
N PRO A 192 3.49 -41.35 10.50
CA PRO A 192 4.58 -41.67 9.58
C PRO A 192 4.13 -42.36 8.28
N GLN A 193 3.15 -43.27 8.37
CA GLN A 193 2.61 -43.98 7.20
C GLN A 193 1.82 -43.10 6.22
N ASP A 194 1.40 -41.91 6.64
CA ASP A 194 0.60 -41.00 5.83
C ASP A 194 1.40 -39.78 5.35
N PHE A 195 2.71 -39.74 5.65
CA PHE A 195 3.62 -38.65 5.26
C PHE A 195 3.47 -38.24 3.80
N PHE A 196 3.63 -39.18 2.86
CA PHE A 196 3.54 -38.88 1.43
C PHE A 196 2.12 -38.50 0.99
N LYS A 197 1.09 -39.04 1.65
CA LYS A 197 -0.31 -38.74 1.32
C LYS A 197 -0.72 -37.34 1.76
N VAL A 198 -0.17 -36.86 2.89
CA VAL A 198 -0.49 -35.56 3.46
C VAL A 198 0.40 -34.46 2.85
N PHE A 199 1.73 -34.65 2.90
CA PHE A 199 2.67 -33.63 2.45
C PHE A 199 2.85 -33.59 0.93
N GLY A 200 2.71 -34.72 0.24
CA GLY A 200 2.86 -34.79 -1.22
C GLY A 200 1.92 -33.81 -1.94
N PRO A 201 0.60 -33.86 -1.70
CA PRO A 201 -0.34 -32.89 -2.25
C PRO A 201 -0.04 -31.44 -1.84
N ALA A 202 0.38 -31.20 -0.59
CA ALA A 202 0.72 -29.86 -0.12
C ALA A 202 1.90 -29.25 -0.90
N PHE A 203 2.97 -30.03 -1.13
CA PHE A 203 4.10 -29.58 -1.96
C PHE A 203 3.69 -29.35 -3.41
N MET A 204 2.93 -30.26 -4.01
CA MET A 204 2.46 -30.09 -5.40
C MET A 204 1.56 -28.87 -5.56
N ARG A 205 0.64 -28.63 -4.61
CA ARG A 205 -0.27 -27.48 -4.59
C ARG A 205 0.50 -26.16 -4.49
N ASN A 206 1.44 -26.07 -3.55
CA ASN A 206 2.29 -24.88 -3.37
C ASN A 206 3.30 -24.70 -4.51
N GLY A 207 3.69 -25.78 -5.18
CA GLY A 207 4.61 -25.77 -6.32
C GLY A 207 4.11 -24.91 -7.49
N ARG A 208 2.78 -24.71 -7.62
CA ARG A 208 2.17 -23.78 -8.59
C ARG A 208 2.82 -22.39 -8.56
N TRP A 209 3.21 -21.93 -7.38
CA TRP A 209 3.79 -20.60 -7.19
C TRP A 209 5.28 -20.53 -7.52
N SER A 210 5.93 -21.64 -7.88
CA SER A 210 7.36 -21.67 -8.20
C SER A 210 7.66 -20.99 -9.53
N VAL A 211 8.64 -20.09 -9.52
CA VAL A 211 9.29 -19.55 -10.73
C VAL A 211 10.04 -20.64 -11.49
N ASN A 212 10.62 -21.59 -10.75
CA ASN A 212 11.47 -22.64 -11.30
C ASN A 212 10.61 -23.87 -11.60
N GLN A 213 10.71 -24.39 -12.83
CA GLN A 213 9.98 -25.57 -13.29
C GLN A 213 10.96 -26.57 -13.92
N PRO A 214 10.70 -27.89 -13.83
CA PRO A 214 9.54 -28.53 -13.23
C PRO A 214 9.63 -28.64 -11.70
N ILE A 215 8.47 -28.70 -11.04
CA ILE A 215 8.38 -28.95 -9.59
C ILE A 215 8.74 -30.43 -9.32
N PRO A 216 9.70 -30.72 -8.41
CA PRO A 216 10.04 -32.09 -8.07
C PRO A 216 8.94 -32.74 -7.22
N SER A 217 8.69 -34.03 -7.46
CA SER A 217 7.78 -34.84 -6.64
C SER A 217 8.44 -35.20 -5.31
N LEU A 218 7.65 -35.31 -4.24
CA LEU A 218 8.12 -35.74 -2.92
C LEU A 218 8.67 -37.18 -2.93
N GLY A 219 8.23 -38.02 -3.86
CA GLY A 219 8.66 -39.42 -3.96
C GLY A 219 7.88 -40.38 -3.05
N ASP A 220 8.55 -41.44 -2.63
CA ASP A 220 8.05 -42.56 -1.82
C ASP A 220 9.14 -43.16 -0.91
N ASP A 221 8.81 -44.22 -0.17
CA ASP A 221 9.73 -44.94 0.74
C ASP A 221 10.97 -45.55 0.04
N LYS A 222 10.95 -45.68 -1.29
CA LYS A 222 12.01 -46.29 -2.09
C LYS A 222 12.88 -45.26 -2.80
N THR A 223 12.54 -43.98 -2.67
CA THR A 223 13.23 -42.88 -3.33
C THR A 223 14.64 -42.77 -2.78
N SER A 224 15.62 -42.59 -3.68
CA SER A 224 17.02 -42.56 -3.28
C SER A 224 17.34 -41.30 -2.50
N ILE A 225 18.30 -41.37 -1.57
CA ILE A 225 18.70 -40.21 -0.77
C ILE A 225 19.12 -39.01 -1.65
N LYS A 226 19.71 -39.27 -2.82
CA LYS A 226 20.11 -38.24 -3.78
C LYS A 226 18.91 -37.48 -4.37
N GLU A 227 17.82 -38.19 -4.65
CA GLU A 227 16.59 -37.59 -5.15
C GLU A 227 15.87 -36.82 -4.04
N VAL A 228 15.90 -37.34 -2.81
CA VAL A 228 15.40 -36.64 -1.62
C VAL A 228 16.16 -35.34 -1.38
N ASP A 229 17.50 -35.37 -1.43
CA ASP A 229 18.34 -34.16 -1.30
C ASP A 229 18.01 -33.15 -2.40
N SER A 230 17.91 -33.60 -3.65
CA SER A 230 17.56 -32.73 -4.78
C SER A 230 16.17 -32.09 -4.64
N PHE A 231 15.20 -32.83 -4.09
CA PHE A 231 13.87 -32.31 -3.78
C PHE A 231 13.95 -31.20 -2.73
N TYR A 232 14.64 -31.43 -1.61
CA TYR A 232 14.76 -30.41 -0.56
C TYR A 232 15.61 -29.22 -0.99
N ASP A 233 16.66 -29.41 -1.78
CA ASP A 233 17.45 -28.31 -2.35
C ASP A 233 16.60 -27.37 -3.22
N PHE A 234 15.67 -27.93 -4.01
CA PHE A 234 14.69 -27.14 -4.76
C PHE A 234 13.81 -26.30 -3.82
N TRP A 235 13.28 -26.90 -2.74
CA TRP A 235 12.39 -26.20 -1.80
C TRP A 235 13.13 -25.20 -0.90
N TYR A 236 14.39 -25.46 -0.54
CA TYR A 236 15.23 -24.49 0.16
C TYR A 236 15.60 -23.29 -0.71
N SER A 237 15.69 -23.50 -2.04
CA SER A 237 15.93 -22.43 -3.03
C SER A 237 14.65 -21.94 -3.69
N PHE A 238 13.48 -22.21 -3.10
CA PHE A 238 12.18 -21.88 -3.66
C PHE A 238 12.03 -20.37 -3.88
N LYS A 239 11.61 -20.00 -5.09
CA LYS A 239 11.29 -18.62 -5.46
C LYS A 239 9.84 -18.57 -5.92
N SER A 240 9.04 -17.81 -5.18
CA SER A 240 7.64 -17.59 -5.52
C SER A 240 7.50 -16.48 -6.57
N TRP A 241 6.60 -16.65 -7.55
CA TRP A 241 6.10 -15.54 -8.37
C TRP A 241 4.79 -14.95 -7.82
N ARG A 242 4.21 -15.54 -6.77
CA ARG A 242 2.97 -15.06 -6.15
C ARG A 242 3.20 -13.68 -5.55
N GLU A 243 2.37 -12.73 -5.94
CA GLU A 243 2.40 -11.34 -5.48
C GLU A 243 1.17 -11.07 -4.60
N PHE A 244 1.27 -10.19 -3.61
CA PHE A 244 0.14 -9.83 -2.75
C PHE A 244 -0.17 -8.33 -2.80
N PRO A 245 -0.80 -7.83 -3.88
CA PRO A 245 -1.07 -6.40 -4.04
C PRO A 245 -2.07 -5.84 -3.01
N GLN A 246 -2.83 -6.71 -2.34
CA GLN A 246 -3.74 -6.32 -1.27
C GLN A 246 -3.05 -5.89 0.03
N ALA A 247 -1.72 -5.97 0.13
CA ALA A 247 -0.99 -5.29 1.20
C ALA A 247 -1.12 -3.76 1.10
N ASP A 248 -1.43 -3.22 -0.08
CA ASP A 248 -1.59 -1.79 -0.30
C ASP A 248 -3.01 -1.32 0.05
N GLU A 249 -3.19 -0.70 1.22
CA GLU A 249 -4.47 -0.13 1.66
C GLU A 249 -5.02 0.93 0.68
N PHE A 250 -4.13 1.62 -0.05
CA PHE A 250 -4.50 2.72 -0.95
C PHE A 250 -4.18 2.41 -2.42
N ASP A 251 -5.19 2.56 -3.28
CA ASP A 251 -5.03 2.49 -4.73
C ASP A 251 -4.46 3.82 -5.28
N LEU A 252 -3.26 3.78 -5.86
CA LEU A 252 -2.57 4.96 -6.39
C LEU A 252 -3.27 5.59 -7.59
N GLU A 253 -4.13 4.85 -8.31
CA GLU A 253 -4.89 5.37 -9.44
C GLU A 253 -6.05 6.27 -8.99
N GLN A 254 -6.47 6.17 -7.73
CA GLN A 254 -7.51 7.00 -7.13
C GLN A 254 -6.96 8.33 -6.57
N ALA A 255 -5.65 8.57 -6.70
CA ALA A 255 -5.04 9.79 -6.20
C ALA A 255 -5.47 11.02 -7.00
N GLU A 256 -6.28 11.88 -6.37
CA GLU A 256 -6.73 13.16 -6.97
C GLU A 256 -5.58 14.15 -7.27
N THR A 257 -4.47 14.05 -6.54
CA THR A 257 -3.31 14.94 -6.70
C THR A 257 -1.99 14.21 -6.50
N ARG A 258 -0.89 14.80 -6.99
CA ARG A 258 0.47 14.24 -6.85
C ARG A 258 0.88 14.05 -5.38
N ASP A 259 0.49 14.97 -4.51
CA ASP A 259 0.84 14.88 -3.09
C ASP A 259 -0.03 13.83 -2.36
N HIS A 260 -1.29 13.65 -2.79
CA HIS A 260 -2.14 12.54 -2.35
C HIS A 260 -1.54 11.19 -2.76
N LYS A 261 -1.06 11.06 -4.01
CA LYS A 261 -0.37 9.86 -4.50
C LYS A 261 0.86 9.53 -3.65
N ARG A 262 1.72 10.52 -3.37
CA ARG A 262 2.90 10.34 -2.51
C ARG A 262 2.55 9.96 -1.08
N TRP A 263 1.43 10.46 -0.56
CA TRP A 263 0.94 10.07 0.76
C TRP A 263 0.44 8.63 0.76
N MET A 264 -0.32 8.22 -0.25
CA MET A 264 -0.80 6.84 -0.45
C MET A 264 0.37 5.86 -0.59
N GLU A 265 1.36 6.17 -1.44
CA GLU A 265 2.60 5.39 -1.59
C GLU A 265 3.32 5.20 -0.23
N ARG A 266 3.36 6.24 0.62
CA ARG A 266 3.96 6.15 1.96
C ARG A 266 3.13 5.32 2.93
N GLN A 267 1.82 5.24 2.79
CA GLN A 267 1.01 4.38 3.65
C GLN A 267 1.14 2.92 3.23
N ASN A 268 1.08 2.64 1.93
CA ASN A 268 1.31 1.31 1.37
C ASN A 268 2.70 0.77 1.75
N ALA A 269 3.74 1.61 1.67
CA ALA A 269 5.10 1.24 2.08
C ALA A 269 5.26 0.93 3.58
N LYS A 270 4.26 1.23 4.43
CA LYS A 270 4.26 0.81 5.85
C LYS A 270 3.59 -0.55 6.07
N LEU A 271 2.82 -1.02 5.09
CA LEU A 271 2.06 -2.26 5.13
C LEU A 271 2.83 -3.43 4.50
N SER A 272 3.76 -3.12 3.60
CA SER A 272 4.79 -4.04 3.09
C SER A 272 5.94 -4.22 4.08
#